data_AF-A0A3E3EFS0-F1
#
_entry.id   AF-A0A3E3EFS0-F1
#
_cell.length_a   1.000
_cell.length_b   1.000
_cell.length_c   1.000
_cell.angle_alpha   90.00
_cell.angle_beta   90.00
_cell.angle_gamma   90.00
#
_symmetry.space_group_name_H-M   'P 1'
#
loop_
_entity.id
_entity.type
_entity.pdbx_description
1 polymer ?
#
loop_
_entity_poly.entity_id
_entity_poly.type
_entity_poly.pdbx_seq_one_letter_code
_entity_poly.pdbx_strand_id
1 'polypeptide(L)'
;MELYNKETLKALKESVDDSTYYLPKALFQGSKFGNIRLETKLAYAALLDTLLRKPVFNQENIALLKIDNPVIAQTLAAMANKEVNQAKVAKYLDELIEANLIEINKQDIYIYHID
;
A
#
# COMPACT_ATOMS: atom_id res chain seq x y z
N MET A 1 6.55 -7.45 11.14
CA MET A 1 6.89 -6.50 10.07
C MET A 1 6.93 -5.13 10.69
N GLU A 2 7.79 -4.24 10.20
CA GLU A 2 7.91 -2.86 10.69
C GLU A 2 7.13 -1.92 9.78
N LEU A 3 6.63 -0.80 10.28
CA LEU A 3 5.91 0.17 9.46
C LEU A 3 6.88 1.02 8.63
N TYR A 4 6.47 1.44 7.43
CA TYR A 4 7.22 2.42 6.67
C TYR A 4 7.34 3.72 7.46
N ASN A 5 8.56 4.21 7.57
CA ASN A 5 8.93 5.49 8.19
C ASN A 5 9.62 6.38 7.15
N LYS A 6 9.95 7.62 7.54
CA LYS A 6 10.57 8.59 6.64
C LYS A 6 11.88 8.11 6.00
N GLU A 7 12.73 7.40 6.75
CA GLU A 7 14.03 6.95 6.25
C GLU A 7 13.88 5.77 5.27
N THR A 8 13.08 4.77 5.65
CA THR A 8 12.78 3.60 4.80
C THR A 8 12.07 4.00 3.51
N LEU A 9 11.11 4.94 3.56
CA LEU A 9 10.48 5.48 2.35
C LEU A 9 11.45 6.23 1.46
N LYS A 10 12.38 7.00 2.05
CA LYS A 10 13.37 7.74 1.27
C LYS A 10 14.31 6.78 0.55
N ALA A 11 14.83 5.78 1.26
CA ALA A 11 15.67 4.74 0.68
C ALA A 11 14.93 3.99 -0.43
N LEU A 12 13.65 3.67 -0.21
CA LEU A 12 12.81 3.03 -1.21
C LEU A 12 12.64 3.94 -2.44
N LYS A 13 12.32 5.21 -2.24
CA LYS A 13 12.17 6.18 -3.34
C LYS A 13 13.45 6.37 -4.15
N GLU A 14 14.62 6.35 -3.52
CA GLU A 14 15.90 6.40 -4.23
C GLU A 14 16.17 5.13 -5.05
N SER A 15 15.55 4.01 -4.70
CA SER A 15 15.66 2.73 -5.42
C SER A 15 14.61 2.53 -6.52
N VAL A 16 13.59 3.37 -6.60
CA VAL A 16 12.45 3.24 -7.51
C VAL A 16 12.38 4.44 -8.44
N ASP A 17 12.41 4.20 -9.74
CA ASP A 17 12.17 5.24 -10.74
C ASP A 17 10.75 5.81 -10.65
N ASP A 18 10.62 7.14 -10.60
CA ASP A 18 9.35 7.89 -10.54
C ASP A 18 8.38 7.57 -11.71
N SER A 19 8.84 6.90 -12.76
CA SER A 19 8.06 6.56 -13.95
C SER A 19 7.28 5.24 -13.84
N THR A 20 7.49 4.47 -12.78
CA THR A 20 6.92 3.12 -12.64
C THR A 20 6.33 2.87 -11.26
N TYR A 21 5.26 2.09 -11.22
CA TYR A 21 4.65 1.67 -9.96
C TYR A 21 5.59 0.73 -9.21
N TYR A 22 5.77 0.97 -7.91
CA TYR A 22 6.54 0.05 -7.08
C TYR A 22 5.75 -1.24 -6.80
N LEU A 23 6.30 -2.38 -7.21
CA LEU A 23 5.74 -3.72 -6.98
C LEU A 23 6.72 -4.54 -6.13
N PRO A 24 6.44 -4.74 -4.84
CA PRO A 24 7.30 -5.52 -3.96
C PRO A 24 7.30 -6.99 -4.37
N LYS A 25 8.47 -7.53 -4.72
CA LYS A 25 8.62 -8.91 -5.21
C LYS A 25 8.13 -9.95 -4.20
N ALA A 26 8.36 -9.72 -2.90
CA ALA A 26 7.92 -10.61 -1.81
C ALA A 26 6.41 -10.91 -1.86
N LEU A 27 5.60 -9.93 -2.31
CA LEU A 27 4.15 -10.05 -2.44
C LEU A 27 3.73 -11.01 -3.56
N PHE A 28 4.53 -11.11 -4.63
CA PHE A 28 4.21 -11.89 -5.83
C PHE A 28 4.96 -13.21 -5.95
N GLN A 29 6.17 -13.30 -5.37
CA GLN A 29 7.05 -14.47 -5.51
C GLN A 29 7.00 -15.43 -4.31
N GLY A 30 6.55 -15.00 -3.13
CA GLY A 30 6.57 -15.81 -1.92
C GLY A 30 5.27 -16.60 -1.64
N SER A 31 5.40 -17.81 -1.06
CA SER A 31 4.26 -18.60 -0.56
C SER A 31 3.51 -17.91 0.58
N LYS A 32 4.17 -17.01 1.32
CA LYS A 32 3.64 -16.28 2.48
C LYS A 32 2.37 -15.48 2.15
N PHE A 33 2.31 -14.91 0.94
CA PHE A 33 1.16 -14.16 0.44
C PHE A 33 0.49 -14.87 -0.74
N GLY A 34 0.69 -16.18 -0.88
CA GLY A 34 0.13 -16.98 -1.97
C GLY A 34 -1.40 -17.04 -1.95
N ASN A 35 -2.00 -16.96 -0.76
CA ASN A 35 -3.45 -17.02 -0.58
C ASN A 35 -4.17 -15.68 -0.82
N ILE A 36 -3.41 -14.59 -0.99
CA ILE A 36 -3.97 -13.26 -1.23
C ILE A 36 -4.30 -13.11 -2.70
N ARG A 37 -5.49 -12.56 -3.00
CA ARG A 37 -5.94 -12.30 -4.37
C ARG A 37 -5.03 -11.29 -5.07
N LEU A 38 -4.90 -11.40 -6.38
CA LEU A 38 -4.11 -10.47 -7.18
C LEU A 38 -4.57 -9.02 -6.96
N GLU A 39 -5.88 -8.77 -6.94
CA GLU A 39 -6.44 -7.43 -6.70
C GLU A 39 -6.00 -6.85 -5.34
N THR A 40 -5.95 -7.66 -4.30
CA THR A 40 -5.51 -7.25 -2.96
C THR A 40 -4.00 -6.96 -2.96
N LYS A 41 -3.20 -7.74 -3.70
CA LYS A 41 -1.78 -7.44 -3.90
C LYS A 41 -1.57 -6.11 -4.63
N LEU A 42 -2.38 -5.83 -5.65
CA LEU A 42 -2.37 -4.54 -6.34
C LEU A 42 -2.84 -3.40 -5.43
N ALA A 43 -3.79 -3.64 -4.52
CA ALA A 43 -4.22 -2.66 -3.52
C ALA A 43 -3.07 -2.25 -2.60
N TYR A 44 -2.27 -3.21 -2.12
CA TYR A 44 -1.05 -2.91 -1.37
C TYR A 44 -0.07 -2.06 -2.17
N ALA A 45 0.18 -2.43 -3.42
CA ALA A 45 1.10 -1.68 -4.28
C ALA A 45 0.60 -0.25 -4.55
N ALA A 46 -0.71 -0.08 -4.77
CA ALA A 46 -1.34 1.23 -4.96
C ALA A 46 -1.22 2.13 -3.73
N LEU A 47 -1.39 1.56 -2.53
CA LEU A 47 -1.17 2.25 -1.26
C LEU A 47 0.29 2.69 -1.15
N LEU A 48 1.24 1.79 -1.37
CA LEU A 48 2.66 2.10 -1.25
C LEU A 48 3.12 3.15 -2.29
N ASP A 49 2.63 3.07 -3.53
CA ASP A 49 2.90 4.07 -4.56
C ASP A 49 2.33 5.45 -4.18
N THR A 50 1.11 5.49 -3.63
CA THR A 50 0.51 6.73 -3.12
C THR A 50 1.34 7.33 -2.00
N LEU A 51 1.86 6.47 -1.10
CA LEU A 51 2.74 6.85 0.00
C LEU A 51 4.08 7.41 -0.51
N LEU A 52 4.67 6.82 -1.55
CA LEU A 52 5.92 7.30 -2.17
C LEU A 52 5.77 8.65 -2.88
N ARG A 53 4.61 8.87 -3.53
CA ARG A 53 4.31 10.12 -4.25
C ARG A 53 3.94 11.27 -3.31
N LYS A 54 3.07 11.01 -2.34
CA LYS A 54 2.59 12.00 -1.36
C LYS A 54 2.74 11.46 0.05
N PRO A 55 3.98 11.34 0.55
CA PRO A 55 4.22 10.82 1.89
C PRO A 55 3.67 11.81 2.94
N VAL A 56 2.86 11.29 3.85
CA VAL A 56 2.44 12.00 5.07
C VAL A 56 3.03 11.25 6.25
N PHE A 57 3.51 11.98 7.25
CA PHE A 57 4.14 11.40 8.43
C PHE A 57 3.43 11.85 9.70
N ASN A 58 3.33 10.97 10.69
CA ASN A 58 2.91 11.35 12.05
C ASN A 58 4.08 11.99 12.82
N GLN A 59 3.83 12.31 14.10
CA GLN A 59 4.84 12.89 15.00
C GLN A 59 6.04 11.96 15.26
N GLU A 60 5.89 10.66 15.05
CA GLU A 60 6.93 9.63 15.21
C GLU A 60 7.69 9.35 13.90
N ASN A 61 7.49 10.15 12.85
CA ASN A 61 8.03 9.94 11.50
C ASN A 61 7.58 8.63 10.81
N ILE A 62 6.50 8.02 11.30
CA ILE A 62 5.85 6.87 10.66
C ILE A 62 4.97 7.39 9.54
N ALA A 63 5.06 6.74 8.39
CA ALA A 63 4.33 7.10 7.19
C ALA A 63 2.89 6.61 7.25
N LEU A 64 1.97 7.46 6.84
CA LEU A 64 0.53 7.20 6.88
C LEU A 64 -0.16 7.70 5.62
N LEU A 65 -1.29 7.08 5.31
CA LEU A 65 -2.25 7.54 4.31
C LEU A 65 -3.62 7.74 4.93
N LYS A 66 -4.38 8.65 4.35
CA LYS A 66 -5.79 8.83 4.70
C LYS A 66 -6.66 7.88 3.88
N ILE A 67 -7.55 7.13 4.51
CA ILE A 67 -8.46 6.20 3.82
C ILE A 67 -9.42 6.89 2.85
N ASP A 68 -9.76 8.16 3.11
CA ASP A 68 -10.57 9.00 2.24
C ASP A 68 -9.78 9.59 1.05
N ASN A 69 -8.48 9.30 0.94
CA ASN A 69 -7.66 9.81 -0.14
C ASN A 69 -8.12 9.23 -1.50
N PRO A 70 -8.70 10.05 -2.39
CA PRO A 70 -9.25 9.57 -3.67
C PRO A 70 -8.17 8.98 -4.58
N VAL A 71 -6.90 9.35 -4.37
CA VAL A 71 -5.76 8.83 -5.13
C VAL A 71 -5.62 7.32 -4.95
N ILE A 72 -5.91 6.78 -3.76
CA ILE A 72 -5.81 5.33 -3.49
C ILE A 72 -6.73 4.55 -4.44
N ALA A 73 -8.00 4.96 -4.52
CA ALA A 73 -8.98 4.32 -5.38
C ALA A 73 -8.63 4.48 -6.88
N GLN A 74 -8.12 5.66 -7.27
CA GLN A 74 -7.69 5.92 -8.65
C GLN A 74 -6.49 5.06 -9.06
N THR A 75 -5.44 5.01 -8.23
CA THR A 75 -4.25 4.20 -8.47
C THR A 75 -4.61 2.72 -8.52
N LEU A 76 -5.46 2.25 -7.61
CA LEU A 76 -5.91 0.87 -7.60
C LEU A 76 -6.75 0.52 -8.83
N ALA A 77 -7.66 1.40 -9.27
CA ALA A 77 -8.44 1.19 -10.49
C ALA A 77 -7.53 1.12 -11.73
N ALA A 78 -6.52 2.00 -11.81
CA ALA A 78 -5.54 2.00 -12.88
C ALA A 78 -4.69 0.73 -12.90
N MET A 79 -4.22 0.27 -11.73
CA MET A 79 -3.43 -0.96 -11.60
C MET A 79 -4.24 -2.23 -11.88
N ALA A 80 -5.48 -2.29 -11.37
CA ALA A 80 -6.35 -3.45 -11.54
C ALA A 80 -7.04 -3.49 -12.91
N ASN A 81 -6.92 -2.41 -13.70
CA ASN A 81 -7.62 -2.21 -14.97
C ASN A 81 -9.12 -2.53 -14.89
N LYS A 82 -9.75 -2.13 -13.79
CA LYS A 82 -11.16 -2.42 -13.46
C LYS A 82 -11.77 -1.24 -12.72
N GLU A 83 -13.09 -1.11 -12.81
CA GLU A 83 -13.83 -0.18 -11.95
C GLU A 83 -13.78 -0.64 -10.50
N VAL A 84 -13.09 0.15 -9.67
CA VAL A 84 -12.96 -0.05 -8.23
C VAL A 84 -13.88 0.94 -7.54
N ASN A 85 -14.94 0.43 -6.93
CA ASN A 85 -15.86 1.19 -6.09
C ASN A 85 -15.40 1.11 -4.62
N GLN A 86 -15.91 2.02 -3.77
CA GLN A 86 -15.50 2.09 -2.36
C GLN A 86 -15.71 0.77 -1.60
N ALA A 87 -16.76 0.01 -1.91
CA ALA A 87 -17.01 -1.31 -1.31
C ALA A 87 -15.90 -2.33 -1.63
N LYS A 88 -15.36 -2.32 -2.86
CA LYS A 88 -14.20 -3.16 -3.21
C LYS A 88 -12.95 -2.68 -2.50
N VAL A 89 -12.71 -1.37 -2.43
CA VAL A 89 -11.56 -0.81 -1.69
C VAL A 89 -11.60 -1.29 -0.24
N ALA A 90 -12.74 -1.13 0.44
CA ALA A 90 -12.91 -1.60 1.82
C ALA A 90 -12.59 -3.09 1.97
N LYS A 91 -13.13 -3.93 1.08
CA LYS A 91 -12.83 -5.37 1.09
C LYS A 91 -11.34 -5.67 0.90
N TYR A 92 -10.66 -4.98 0.00
CA TYR A 92 -9.22 -5.19 -0.19
C TYR A 92 -8.42 -4.72 1.04
N LEU A 93 -8.83 -3.62 1.68
CA LEU A 93 -8.22 -3.17 2.92
C LEU A 93 -8.40 -4.19 4.05
N ASP A 94 -9.59 -4.78 4.20
CA ASP A 94 -9.84 -5.85 5.16
C ASP A 94 -8.91 -7.05 4.90
N GLU A 95 -8.82 -7.52 3.65
CA GLU A 95 -7.93 -8.64 3.29
C GLU A 95 -6.44 -8.30 3.55
N LEU A 96 -6.03 -7.04 3.37
CA LEU A 96 -4.67 -6.57 3.68
C LEU A 96 -4.40 -6.52 5.19
N ILE A 97 -5.39 -6.17 6.00
CA ILE A 97 -5.30 -6.22 7.47
C ILE A 97 -5.16 -7.68 7.92
N GLU A 98 -6.00 -8.58 7.41
CA GLU A 98 -5.93 -10.02 7.72
C GLU A 98 -4.56 -10.62 7.34
N ALA A 99 -3.97 -10.11 6.26
CA ALA A 99 -2.63 -10.49 5.80
C ALA A 99 -1.47 -9.85 6.60
N ASN A 100 -1.75 -8.99 7.58
CA ASN A 100 -0.77 -8.18 8.30
C ASN A 100 0.13 -7.33 7.36
N LEU A 101 -0.46 -6.82 6.27
CA LEU A 101 0.22 -5.96 5.29
C LEU A 101 -0.02 -4.47 5.58
N ILE A 102 -1.14 -4.15 6.21
CA ILE A 102 -1.46 -2.79 6.64
C ILE A 102 -2.08 -2.81 8.05
N GLU A 103 -2.11 -1.65 8.68
CA GLU A 103 -2.88 -1.37 9.88
C GLU A 103 -3.71 -0.11 9.66
N ILE A 104 -4.96 -0.10 10.11
CA ILE A 104 -5.83 1.07 10.02
C ILE A 104 -6.17 1.55 11.42
N ASN A 105 -5.77 2.78 11.75
CA ASN A 105 -6.14 3.46 12.98
C ASN A 105 -7.09 4.63 12.65
N LYS A 106 -8.38 4.44 12.92
CA LYS A 106 -9.47 5.37 12.58
C LYS A 106 -9.55 5.66 11.07
N GLN A 107 -8.77 6.62 10.58
CA GLN A 107 -8.70 7.05 9.18
C GLN A 107 -7.28 6.97 8.62
N ASP A 108 -6.29 6.66 9.46
CA ASP A 108 -4.88 6.58 9.11
C ASP A 108 -4.52 5.14 8.78
N ILE A 109 -4.07 4.91 7.56
CA ILE A 109 -3.56 3.64 7.06
C ILE A 109 -2.05 3.67 7.20
N TYR A 110 -1.52 2.72 7.94
CA TYR A 110 -0.10 2.43 8.08
C TYR A 110 0.23 1.19 7.26
N ILE A 111 1.36 1.20 6.57
CA ILE A 111 1.75 0.12 5.66
C ILE A 111 2.99 -0.56 6.24
N TYR A 112 2.94 -1.89 6.32
CA TYR A 112 4.04 -2.70 6.82
C TYR A 112 5.06 -2.98 5.72
N HIS A 113 6.35 -2.85 6.04
CA HIS A 113 7.45 -3.26 5.18
C HIS A 113 7.40 -4.76 4.91
N ILE A 114 7.57 -5.13 3.64
CA ILE A 114 7.68 -6.52 3.22
C ILE A 114 9.04 -6.74 2.56
N ASP A 115 9.94 -7.40 3.29
CA ASP A 115 11.18 -7.98 2.80
C ASP A 115 10.94 -9.38 2.19
#